data_AF-A0A433SUN0-F1
#
_entry.id   AF-A0A433SUN0-F1
#
_cell.length_a   1.000
_cell.length_b   1.000
_cell.length_c   1.000
_cell.angle_alpha   90.00
_cell.angle_beta   90.00
_cell.angle_gamma   90.00
#
_symmetry.space_group_name_H-M   'P 1'
#
loop_
_entity.id
_entity.type
_entity.pdbx_description
1 polymer ?
#
loop_
_entity_poly.entity_id
_entity_poly.type
_entity_poly.pdbx_seq_one_letter_code
_entity_poly.pdbx_strand_id
1 'polypeptide(L)'
;MTKAPTQAFRPAREILDIFWTLADGTDEQRTSGTIKLAKLIDESKNDEKEKIQTYCRDRLVKGLSSGRKFARVGFSVALAQLLHEQHLQASDVIKVIQEKLKFQRHEKRSKSEVGGIFLGRAFGFSSVVQSGRLSTMDGEAVGTLTKDILAMADKKSYLKAVCHKTVEDIVTQVSAEDFGDHIWLKLREKMKQGWEVCCLHTLSLLLTCRSKFPDIVTKKFLKKHWGFPLLGEENDANLLKALLDTVQGADLFLDKIIPSAIAEGRDILSMWNGIGEKLVEHLPDKRANVIAQRQLLGVKVASRLLQDASTQEVLDVSLSPRMVGLIFHNVTRKNDPLAIAADQVFEKLCSQLKAKSDAHKITDLVEQLWKLEASLSNEVNKNTPRVDLVNSTNFTRLIDMMQREEAETYTDLLMAMVKGKDKLEVLSEQASRKTRQVETCLRHEVVDHCSRSQ
;
A
#
# COMPACT_ATOMS: atom_id res chain seq x y z
N MET A 1 9.31 -32.29 -56.42
CA MET A 1 9.26 -30.81 -56.31
C MET A 1 9.20 -30.42 -54.84
N THR A 2 10.35 -30.19 -54.23
CA THR A 2 10.49 -29.65 -52.88
C THR A 2 10.20 -28.15 -52.95
N LYS A 3 9.12 -27.69 -52.30
CA LYS A 3 8.84 -26.25 -52.14
C LYS A 3 10.04 -25.61 -51.45
N ALA A 4 10.68 -24.64 -52.13
CA ALA A 4 11.68 -23.79 -51.50
C ALA A 4 11.07 -23.15 -50.24
N PRO A 5 11.81 -23.08 -49.11
CA PRO A 5 11.30 -22.44 -47.90
C PRO A 5 11.02 -20.97 -48.20
N THR A 6 9.76 -20.57 -48.06
CA THR A 6 9.33 -19.18 -48.20
C THR A 6 10.17 -18.32 -47.25
N GLN A 7 10.95 -17.38 -47.81
CA GLN A 7 11.83 -16.52 -47.01
C GLN A 7 11.00 -15.75 -45.99
N ALA A 8 11.32 -15.89 -44.70
CA ALA A 8 10.60 -15.21 -43.64
C ALA A 8 10.72 -13.68 -43.82
N PHE A 9 9.59 -12.98 -43.73
CA PHE A 9 9.55 -11.52 -43.83
C PHE A 9 10.50 -10.88 -42.79
N ARG A 10 11.30 -9.92 -43.25
CA ARG A 10 12.23 -9.16 -42.41
C ARG A 10 11.99 -7.67 -42.63
N PRO A 11 11.63 -6.90 -41.59
CA PRO A 11 11.41 -5.46 -41.73
C PRO A 11 12.74 -4.70 -41.90
N ALA A 12 12.64 -3.42 -42.26
CA ALA A 12 13.77 -2.51 -42.37
C ALA A 12 14.61 -2.47 -41.07
N ARG A 13 15.91 -2.19 -41.22
CA ARG A 13 16.88 -2.17 -40.11
C ARG A 13 16.45 -1.21 -39.00
N GLU A 14 15.88 -0.08 -39.34
CA GLU A 14 15.42 0.93 -38.37
C GLU A 14 14.36 0.38 -37.40
N ILE A 15 13.45 -0.47 -37.89
CA ILE A 15 12.44 -1.17 -37.07
C ILE A 15 13.12 -2.20 -36.16
N LEU A 16 14.13 -2.91 -36.68
CA LEU A 16 14.88 -3.91 -35.90
C LEU A 16 15.68 -3.27 -34.75
N ASP A 17 16.28 -2.11 -34.99
CA ASP A 17 17.10 -1.41 -34.01
C ASP A 17 16.27 -0.91 -32.82
N ILE A 18 14.99 -0.54 -33.04
CA ILE A 18 14.08 -0.14 -31.97
C ILE A 18 13.90 -1.23 -30.91
N PHE A 19 13.88 -2.52 -31.29
CA PHE A 19 13.71 -3.59 -30.29
C PHE A 19 14.90 -3.67 -29.31
N TRP A 20 16.09 -3.23 -29.71
CA TRP A 20 17.22 -3.10 -28.79
C TRP A 20 17.02 -1.91 -27.85
N THR A 21 16.58 -0.77 -28.37
CA THR A 21 16.23 0.42 -27.57
C THR A 21 15.15 0.11 -26.54
N LEU A 22 14.11 -0.63 -26.94
CA LEU A 22 13.04 -1.05 -26.02
C LEU A 22 13.56 -1.95 -24.89
N ALA A 23 14.54 -2.82 -25.19
CA ALA A 23 15.00 -3.82 -24.23
C ALA A 23 16.13 -3.34 -23.29
N ASP A 24 17.02 -2.45 -23.76
CA ASP A 24 18.20 -2.00 -23.01
C ASP A 24 18.30 -0.48 -22.82
N GLY A 25 17.38 0.32 -23.37
CA GLY A 25 17.43 1.78 -23.25
C GLY A 25 17.09 2.30 -21.84
N THR A 26 17.13 3.62 -21.65
CA THR A 26 16.52 4.31 -20.50
C THR A 26 14.98 4.38 -20.65
N ASP A 27 14.27 4.90 -19.64
CA ASP A 27 12.81 5.08 -19.73
C ASP A 27 12.41 6.05 -20.86
N GLU A 28 13.19 7.12 -21.04
CA GLU A 28 13.01 8.10 -22.12
C GLU A 28 13.29 7.47 -23.49
N GLN A 29 14.32 6.64 -23.58
CA GLN A 29 14.66 5.92 -24.81
C GLN A 29 13.61 4.86 -25.16
N ARG A 30 13.05 4.16 -24.17
CA ARG A 30 11.93 3.21 -24.38
C ARG A 30 10.68 3.93 -24.91
N THR A 31 10.36 5.07 -24.31
CA THR A 31 9.19 5.87 -24.67
C THR A 31 9.34 6.43 -26.09
N SER A 32 10.48 7.06 -26.39
CA SER A 32 10.76 7.56 -27.75
C SER A 32 10.86 6.44 -28.79
N GLY A 33 11.42 5.28 -28.44
CA GLY A 33 11.46 4.10 -29.29
C GLY A 33 10.06 3.56 -29.62
N THR A 34 9.15 3.58 -28.65
CA THR A 34 7.75 3.17 -28.83
C THR A 34 7.03 4.10 -29.81
N ILE A 35 7.15 5.42 -29.62
CA ILE A 35 6.56 6.42 -30.52
C ILE A 35 7.15 6.30 -31.93
N LYS A 36 8.48 6.10 -32.03
CA LYS A 36 9.14 5.90 -33.32
C LYS A 36 8.64 4.64 -34.03
N LEU A 37 8.38 3.56 -33.29
CA LEU A 37 7.87 2.31 -33.87
C LEU A 37 6.49 2.50 -34.50
N ALA A 38 5.57 3.16 -33.78
CA ALA A 38 4.24 3.50 -34.26
C ALA A 38 4.31 4.33 -35.54
N LYS A 39 5.11 5.41 -35.51
CA LYS A 39 5.32 6.29 -36.67
C LYS A 39 5.82 5.52 -37.89
N LEU A 40 6.82 4.65 -37.72
CA LEU A 40 7.34 3.83 -38.83
C LEU A 40 6.28 2.86 -39.38
N ILE A 41 5.42 2.31 -38.53
CA ILE A 41 4.28 1.48 -38.97
C ILE A 41 3.28 2.31 -39.78
N ASP A 42 3.05 3.56 -39.40
CA ASP A 42 2.13 4.45 -40.11
C ASP A 42 2.64 4.94 -41.45
N GLU A 43 3.94 5.23 -41.54
CA GLU A 43 4.59 5.65 -42.78
C GLU A 43 4.84 4.47 -43.75
N SER A 44 4.61 3.23 -43.29
CA SER A 44 4.77 2.03 -44.12
C SER A 44 3.67 1.91 -45.18
N LYS A 45 4.03 1.41 -46.36
CA LYS A 45 3.07 1.14 -47.45
C LYS A 45 2.05 0.08 -47.04
N ASN A 46 0.80 0.19 -47.50
CA ASN A 46 -0.30 -0.70 -47.10
C ASN A 46 0.00 -2.20 -47.28
N ASP A 47 0.73 -2.58 -48.33
CA ASP A 47 1.11 -3.97 -48.65
C ASP A 47 2.19 -4.56 -47.73
N GLU A 48 2.98 -3.70 -47.07
CA GLU A 48 3.99 -4.08 -46.08
C GLU A 48 3.53 -3.84 -44.64
N LYS A 49 2.60 -2.90 -44.41
CA LYS A 49 2.13 -2.48 -43.09
C LYS A 49 1.62 -3.66 -42.26
N GLU A 50 0.78 -4.52 -42.84
CA GLU A 50 0.25 -5.70 -42.14
C GLU A 50 1.35 -6.70 -41.76
N LYS A 51 2.35 -6.89 -42.63
CA LYS A 51 3.50 -7.79 -42.36
C LYS A 51 4.38 -7.23 -41.25
N ILE A 52 4.58 -5.91 -41.23
CA ILE A 52 5.32 -5.21 -40.18
C ILE A 52 4.56 -5.30 -38.85
N GLN A 53 3.26 -5.01 -38.84
CA GLN A 53 2.42 -5.15 -37.64
C GLN A 53 2.47 -6.57 -37.08
N THR A 54 2.33 -7.58 -37.95
CA THR A 54 2.44 -9.00 -37.58
C THR A 54 3.81 -9.33 -36.99
N TYR A 55 4.89 -8.87 -37.63
CA TYR A 55 6.25 -9.06 -37.13
C TYR A 55 6.45 -8.40 -35.75
N CYS A 56 6.02 -7.14 -35.61
CA CYS A 56 6.14 -6.39 -34.37
C CYS A 56 5.37 -7.05 -33.24
N ARG A 57 4.10 -7.41 -33.46
CA ARG A 57 3.28 -8.16 -32.50
C ARG A 57 3.98 -9.42 -32.02
N ASP A 58 4.40 -10.29 -32.94
CA ASP A 58 5.03 -11.56 -32.61
C ASP A 58 6.35 -11.37 -31.85
N ARG A 59 7.13 -10.35 -32.23
CA ARG A 59 8.41 -10.02 -31.58
C ARG A 59 8.21 -9.46 -30.17
N LEU A 60 7.27 -8.51 -30.00
CA LEU A 60 6.93 -7.92 -28.71
C LEU A 60 6.42 -9.01 -27.76
N VAL A 61 5.45 -9.84 -28.18
CA VAL A 61 4.88 -10.90 -27.35
C VAL A 61 5.95 -11.91 -26.89
N LYS A 62 6.80 -12.38 -27.80
CA LYS A 62 7.92 -13.29 -27.42
C LYS A 62 8.91 -12.61 -26.48
N GLY A 63 9.14 -11.32 -26.68
CA GLY A 63 10.02 -10.52 -25.85
C GLY A 63 9.56 -10.40 -24.39
N LEU A 64 8.25 -10.50 -24.12
CA LEU A 64 7.70 -10.41 -22.76
C LEU A 64 8.19 -11.53 -21.82
N SER A 65 8.62 -12.68 -22.37
CA SER A 65 9.23 -13.75 -21.57
C SER A 65 10.75 -13.63 -21.41
N SER A 66 11.38 -12.57 -21.96
CA SER A 66 12.82 -12.37 -21.89
C SER A 66 13.34 -12.24 -20.46
N GLY A 67 14.57 -12.71 -20.23
CA GLY A 67 15.31 -12.51 -18.98
C GLY A 67 16.06 -11.17 -18.90
N ARG A 68 16.11 -10.39 -19.98
CA ARG A 68 16.76 -9.08 -20.00
C ARG A 68 16.01 -8.11 -19.08
N LYS A 69 16.77 -7.36 -18.27
CA LYS A 69 16.26 -6.57 -17.13
C LYS A 69 15.04 -5.71 -17.46
N PHE A 70 15.07 -5.01 -18.59
CA PHE A 70 14.01 -4.06 -18.97
C PHE A 70 13.19 -4.46 -20.20
N ALA A 71 13.49 -5.62 -20.81
CA ALA A 71 12.78 -6.08 -22.00
C ALA A 71 11.26 -6.24 -21.76
N ARG A 72 10.86 -6.78 -20.60
CA ARG A 72 9.43 -6.94 -20.30
C ARG A 72 8.69 -5.62 -20.26
N VAL A 73 9.27 -4.62 -19.61
CA VAL A 73 8.70 -3.27 -19.46
C VAL A 73 8.63 -2.57 -20.81
N GLY A 74 9.76 -2.50 -21.54
CA GLY A 74 9.79 -1.82 -22.84
C GLY A 74 8.85 -2.46 -23.86
N PHE A 75 8.78 -3.80 -23.91
CA PHE A 75 7.88 -4.49 -24.82
C PHE A 75 6.42 -4.42 -24.39
N SER A 76 6.10 -4.40 -23.08
CA SER A 76 4.71 -4.23 -22.62
C SER A 76 4.19 -2.83 -22.92
N VAL A 77 5.01 -1.80 -22.76
CA VAL A 77 4.66 -0.41 -23.11
C VAL A 77 4.45 -0.27 -24.61
N ALA A 78 5.38 -0.77 -25.42
CA ALA A 78 5.24 -0.73 -26.88
C ALA A 78 3.99 -1.51 -27.36
N LEU A 79 3.72 -2.69 -26.79
CA LEU A 79 2.53 -3.47 -27.14
C LEU A 79 1.23 -2.73 -26.77
N ALA A 80 1.17 -2.11 -25.59
CA ALA A 80 0.02 -1.32 -25.16
C ALA A 80 -0.22 -0.12 -26.08
N GLN A 81 0.85 0.59 -26.47
CA GLN A 81 0.75 1.73 -27.39
C GLN A 81 0.25 1.32 -28.78
N LEU A 82 0.82 0.26 -29.38
CA LEU A 82 0.39 -0.18 -30.71
C LEU A 82 -1.07 -0.68 -30.72
N LEU A 83 -1.55 -1.26 -29.61
CA LEU A 83 -2.96 -1.59 -29.43
C LEU A 83 -3.82 -0.32 -29.28
N HIS A 84 -3.35 0.64 -28.49
CA HIS A 84 -4.05 1.91 -28.27
C HIS A 84 -4.24 2.68 -29.59
N GLU A 85 -3.22 2.72 -30.45
CA GLU A 85 -3.26 3.36 -31.78
C GLU A 85 -3.95 2.49 -32.85
N GLN A 86 -4.50 1.32 -32.49
CA GLN A 86 -5.22 0.40 -33.38
C GLN A 86 -4.36 -0.17 -34.51
N HIS A 87 -3.05 -0.19 -34.34
CA HIS A 87 -2.15 -0.93 -35.23
C HIS A 87 -2.29 -2.45 -35.05
N LEU A 88 -2.86 -2.90 -33.93
CA LEU A 88 -3.07 -4.30 -33.59
C LEU A 88 -4.50 -4.52 -33.04
N GLN A 89 -5.03 -5.72 -33.26
CA GLN A 89 -6.30 -6.16 -32.66
C GLN A 89 -6.06 -6.88 -31.33
N ALA A 90 -6.82 -6.51 -30.29
CA ALA A 90 -6.68 -7.08 -28.95
C ALA A 90 -6.89 -8.60 -28.92
N SER A 91 -7.91 -9.09 -29.63
CA SER A 91 -8.22 -10.52 -29.75
C SER A 91 -7.06 -11.32 -30.38
N ASP A 92 -6.41 -10.77 -31.39
CA ASP A 92 -5.25 -11.40 -32.02
C ASP A 92 -4.03 -11.39 -31.13
N VAL A 93 -3.79 -10.32 -30.38
CA VAL A 93 -2.69 -10.28 -29.40
C VAL A 93 -2.90 -11.33 -28.31
N ILE A 94 -4.12 -11.50 -27.79
CA ILE A 94 -4.45 -12.55 -26.80
C ILE A 94 -4.17 -13.94 -27.37
N LYS A 95 -4.61 -14.23 -28.60
CA LYS A 95 -4.31 -15.51 -29.27
C LYS A 95 -2.81 -15.74 -29.38
N VAL A 96 -2.04 -14.74 -29.82
CA VAL A 96 -0.59 -14.86 -29.95
C VAL A 96 0.09 -15.03 -28.60
N ILE A 97 -0.38 -14.39 -27.53
CA ILE A 97 0.10 -14.64 -26.15
C ILE A 97 -0.14 -16.11 -25.79
N GLN A 98 -1.35 -16.63 -25.98
CA GLN A 98 -1.69 -18.02 -25.66
C GLN A 98 -0.89 -19.03 -26.50
N GLU A 99 -0.62 -18.73 -27.77
CA GLU A 99 0.12 -19.59 -28.67
C GLU A 99 1.62 -19.60 -28.41
N LYS A 100 2.22 -18.41 -28.28
CA LYS A 100 3.68 -18.24 -28.18
C LYS A 100 4.19 -18.38 -26.75
N LEU A 101 3.38 -18.07 -25.74
CA LEU A 101 3.73 -18.16 -24.32
C LEU A 101 3.06 -19.36 -23.63
N LYS A 102 3.04 -20.52 -24.30
CA LYS A 102 2.57 -21.79 -23.74
C LYS A 102 3.70 -22.67 -23.19
N PHE A 103 3.33 -23.55 -22.27
CA PHE A 103 4.17 -24.67 -21.84
C PHE A 103 4.05 -25.79 -22.88
N GLN A 104 5.15 -26.17 -23.51
CA GLN A 104 5.18 -27.37 -24.33
C GLN A 104 5.32 -28.60 -23.42
N ARG A 105 4.40 -29.57 -23.57
CA ARG A 105 4.19 -30.70 -22.64
C ARG A 105 5.39 -31.64 -22.49
N HIS A 106 6.41 -31.52 -23.35
CA HIS A 106 7.59 -32.39 -23.39
C HIS A 106 8.93 -31.64 -23.26
N GLU A 107 8.90 -30.33 -23.03
CA GLU A 107 10.10 -29.51 -23.02
C GLU A 107 10.58 -29.31 -21.57
N LYS A 108 11.79 -29.81 -21.26
CA LYS A 108 12.44 -29.52 -19.97
C LYS A 108 12.88 -28.06 -19.96
N ARG A 109 12.04 -27.18 -19.41
CA ARG A 109 12.38 -25.76 -19.19
C ARG A 109 12.90 -25.54 -17.77
N SER A 110 13.87 -24.65 -17.63
CA SER A 110 14.35 -24.20 -16.33
C SER A 110 13.26 -23.47 -15.55
N LYS A 111 13.38 -23.40 -14.22
CA LYS A 111 12.46 -22.61 -13.37
C LYS A 111 12.40 -21.14 -13.79
N SER A 112 13.53 -20.60 -14.25
CA SER A 112 13.64 -19.22 -14.73
C SER A 112 12.81 -18.99 -16.00
N GLU A 113 12.90 -19.88 -16.99
CA GLU A 113 12.11 -19.80 -18.22
C GLU A 113 10.61 -19.96 -17.96
N VAL A 114 10.24 -20.89 -17.07
CA VAL A 114 8.85 -21.05 -16.62
C VAL A 114 8.33 -19.76 -15.97
N GLY A 115 9.14 -19.14 -15.10
CA GLY A 115 8.83 -17.85 -14.50
C GLY A 115 8.68 -16.74 -15.54
N GLY A 116 9.58 -16.69 -16.53
CA GLY A 116 9.55 -15.74 -17.64
C GLY A 116 8.27 -15.83 -18.47
N ILE A 117 7.77 -17.04 -18.75
CA ILE A 117 6.51 -17.25 -19.46
C ILE A 117 5.32 -16.70 -18.67
N PHE A 118 5.24 -17.02 -17.38
CA PHE A 118 4.15 -16.52 -16.54
C PHE A 118 4.14 -14.99 -16.44
N LEU A 119 5.32 -14.40 -16.22
CA LEU A 119 5.46 -12.94 -16.24
C LEU A 119 5.08 -12.38 -17.61
N GLY A 120 5.56 -13.01 -18.69
CA GLY A 120 5.26 -12.56 -20.04
C GLY A 120 3.76 -12.58 -20.36
N ARG A 121 3.02 -13.59 -19.90
CA ARG A 121 1.55 -13.64 -20.01
C ARG A 121 0.89 -12.55 -19.17
N ALA A 122 1.32 -12.35 -17.93
CA ALA A 122 0.77 -11.31 -17.06
C ALA A 122 0.98 -9.91 -17.65
N PHE A 123 2.20 -9.59 -18.10
CA PHE A 123 2.49 -8.32 -18.79
C PHE A 123 1.73 -8.19 -20.10
N GLY A 124 1.61 -9.26 -20.90
CA GLY A 124 0.89 -9.23 -22.17
C GLY A 124 -0.60 -8.95 -21.99
N PHE A 125 -1.25 -9.64 -21.05
CA PHE A 125 -2.66 -9.36 -20.73
C PHE A 125 -2.83 -7.97 -20.13
N SER A 126 -1.90 -7.53 -19.27
CA SER A 126 -1.90 -6.17 -18.73
C SER A 126 -1.79 -5.12 -19.86
N SER A 127 -0.95 -5.33 -20.88
CA SER A 127 -0.84 -4.43 -22.04
C SER A 127 -2.15 -4.34 -22.82
N VAL A 128 -2.87 -5.45 -22.99
CA VAL A 128 -4.18 -5.45 -23.65
C VAL A 128 -5.18 -4.61 -22.85
N VAL A 129 -5.25 -4.81 -21.53
CA VAL A 129 -6.14 -4.05 -20.65
C VAL A 129 -5.76 -2.57 -20.59
N GLN A 130 -4.46 -2.25 -20.48
CA GLN A 130 -3.97 -0.87 -20.40
C GLN A 130 -4.13 -0.08 -21.70
N SER A 131 -4.27 -0.75 -22.84
CA SER A 131 -4.51 -0.08 -24.13
C SER A 131 -5.88 0.62 -24.22
N GLY A 132 -6.81 0.30 -23.31
CA GLY A 132 -8.17 0.84 -23.31
C GLY A 132 -9.09 0.23 -24.38
N ARG A 133 -8.68 -0.89 -24.99
CA ARG A 133 -9.37 -1.52 -26.13
C ARG A 133 -10.25 -2.73 -25.75
N LEU A 134 -10.60 -2.88 -24.47
CA LEU A 134 -11.51 -3.96 -24.07
C LEU A 134 -12.91 -3.82 -24.68
N SER A 135 -13.37 -2.60 -24.92
CA SER A 135 -14.67 -2.32 -25.56
C SER A 135 -14.78 -2.80 -27.01
N THR A 136 -13.65 -3.10 -27.66
CA THR A 136 -13.64 -3.67 -29.02
C THR A 136 -13.68 -5.20 -29.00
N MET A 137 -13.76 -5.82 -27.83
CA MET A 137 -13.84 -7.28 -27.65
C MET A 137 -15.26 -7.67 -27.26
N ASP A 138 -15.65 -8.92 -27.53
CA ASP A 138 -16.90 -9.46 -27.02
C ASP A 138 -16.82 -9.70 -25.50
N GLY A 139 -17.92 -9.50 -24.78
CA GLY A 139 -17.99 -9.63 -23.34
C GLY A 139 -17.56 -11.02 -22.84
N GLU A 140 -17.87 -12.09 -23.59
CA GLU A 140 -17.50 -13.46 -23.21
C GLU A 140 -15.98 -13.71 -23.31
N ALA A 141 -15.31 -13.13 -24.32
CA ALA A 141 -13.86 -13.13 -24.43
C ALA A 141 -13.21 -12.35 -23.30
N VAL A 142 -13.77 -11.19 -22.91
CA VAL A 142 -13.29 -10.44 -21.75
C VAL A 142 -13.47 -11.26 -20.46
N GLY A 143 -14.63 -11.90 -20.26
CA GLY A 143 -14.86 -12.79 -19.13
C GLY A 143 -13.87 -13.97 -19.11
N THR A 144 -13.59 -14.58 -20.26
CA THR A 144 -12.60 -15.65 -20.38
C THR A 144 -11.18 -15.18 -20.05
N LEU A 145 -10.79 -14.00 -20.55
CA LEU A 145 -9.54 -13.34 -20.19
C LEU A 145 -9.44 -13.11 -18.67
N THR A 146 -10.50 -12.59 -18.04
CA THR A 146 -10.55 -12.39 -16.58
C THR A 146 -10.33 -13.70 -15.82
N LYS A 147 -11.01 -14.77 -16.22
CA LYS A 147 -10.85 -16.10 -15.60
C LYS A 147 -9.41 -16.61 -15.73
N ASP A 148 -8.80 -16.47 -16.91
CA ASP A 148 -7.42 -16.89 -17.16
C ASP A 148 -6.43 -16.11 -16.28
N ILE A 149 -6.60 -14.79 -16.15
CA ILE A 149 -5.74 -13.94 -15.30
C ILE A 149 -5.84 -14.38 -13.82
N LEU A 150 -7.04 -14.62 -13.31
CA LEU A 150 -7.22 -15.08 -11.93
C LEU A 150 -6.65 -16.47 -11.69
N ALA A 151 -6.82 -17.39 -12.64
CA ALA A 151 -6.22 -18.71 -12.57
C ALA A 151 -4.69 -18.64 -12.55
N MET A 152 -4.07 -17.65 -13.19
CA MET A 152 -2.64 -17.39 -13.10
C MET A 152 -2.22 -16.80 -11.75
N ALA A 153 -3.03 -15.89 -11.17
CA ALA A 153 -2.77 -15.31 -9.86
C ALA A 153 -2.59 -16.38 -8.77
N ASP A 154 -3.34 -17.49 -8.88
CA ASP A 154 -3.30 -18.61 -7.94
C ASP A 154 -2.10 -19.57 -8.17
N LYS A 155 -1.32 -19.41 -9.25
CA LYS A 155 -0.16 -20.28 -9.55
C LYS A 155 1.10 -19.91 -8.79
N LYS A 156 1.38 -18.61 -8.63
CA LYS A 156 2.62 -18.09 -8.02
C LYS A 156 2.36 -16.76 -7.31
N SER A 157 2.90 -16.60 -6.11
CA SER A 157 2.71 -15.40 -5.27
C SER A 157 3.11 -14.10 -5.97
N TYR A 158 4.22 -14.09 -6.72
CA TYR A 158 4.69 -12.90 -7.44
C TYR A 158 3.77 -12.45 -8.59
N LEU A 159 2.82 -13.28 -9.02
CA LEU A 159 1.83 -12.93 -10.05
C LEU A 159 0.58 -12.29 -9.44
N LYS A 160 0.36 -12.46 -8.13
CA LYS A 160 -0.90 -12.12 -7.48
C LYS A 160 -1.24 -10.63 -7.62
N ALA A 161 -0.26 -9.76 -7.30
CA ALA A 161 -0.43 -8.31 -7.38
C ALA A 161 -0.78 -7.85 -8.80
N VAL A 162 0.04 -8.20 -9.79
CA VAL A 162 -0.19 -7.79 -11.18
C VAL A 162 -1.51 -8.35 -11.72
N CYS A 163 -1.83 -9.62 -11.49
CA CYS A 163 -3.05 -10.23 -12.02
C CYS A 163 -4.31 -9.63 -11.40
N HIS A 164 -4.35 -9.44 -10.08
CA HIS A 164 -5.50 -8.80 -9.44
C HIS A 164 -5.67 -7.35 -9.89
N LYS A 165 -4.57 -6.58 -10.01
CA LYS A 165 -4.62 -5.22 -10.53
C LYS A 165 -5.15 -5.17 -11.96
N THR A 166 -4.67 -6.07 -12.84
CA THR A 166 -5.20 -6.17 -14.21
C THR A 166 -6.70 -6.48 -14.23
N VAL A 167 -7.20 -7.33 -13.33
CA VAL A 167 -8.65 -7.62 -13.23
C VAL A 167 -9.44 -6.42 -12.71
N GLU A 168 -8.90 -5.67 -11.74
CA GLU A 168 -9.51 -4.41 -11.31
C GLU A 168 -9.60 -3.42 -12.48
N ASP A 169 -8.55 -3.32 -13.30
CA ASP A 169 -8.52 -2.46 -14.48
C ASP A 169 -9.51 -2.91 -15.57
N ILE A 170 -9.81 -4.22 -15.67
CA ILE A 170 -10.91 -4.70 -16.51
C ILE A 170 -12.25 -4.18 -15.96
N VAL A 171 -12.50 -4.35 -14.67
CA VAL A 171 -13.76 -3.95 -14.01
C VAL A 171 -14.02 -2.45 -14.17
N THR A 172 -12.99 -1.60 -14.19
CA THR A 172 -13.18 -0.15 -14.36
C THR A 172 -13.50 0.28 -15.80
N GLN A 173 -13.21 -0.56 -16.79
CA GLN A 173 -13.34 -0.25 -18.23
C GLN A 173 -14.58 -0.84 -18.90
N VAL A 174 -15.23 -1.84 -18.30
CA VAL A 174 -16.37 -2.54 -18.90
C VAL A 174 -17.72 -1.89 -18.57
N SER A 175 -18.74 -2.22 -19.37
CA SER A 175 -20.14 -1.83 -19.12
C SER A 175 -20.72 -2.63 -17.95
N ALA A 176 -21.84 -2.15 -17.38
CA ALA A 176 -22.55 -2.87 -16.33
C ALA A 176 -23.14 -4.21 -16.83
N GLU A 177 -23.59 -4.24 -18.08
CA GLU A 177 -24.10 -5.44 -18.76
C GLU A 177 -23.01 -6.51 -18.87
N ASP A 178 -21.87 -6.17 -19.50
CA ASP A 178 -20.75 -7.09 -19.66
C ASP A 178 -20.19 -7.56 -18.31
N PHE A 179 -20.14 -6.64 -17.34
CA PHE A 179 -19.73 -7.00 -15.99
C PHE A 179 -20.68 -8.02 -15.37
N GLY A 180 -22.00 -7.80 -15.43
CA GLY A 180 -22.99 -8.70 -14.86
C GLY A 180 -22.97 -10.09 -15.51
N ASP A 181 -23.00 -10.10 -16.84
CA ASP A 181 -23.27 -11.31 -17.62
C ASP A 181 -22.02 -12.16 -17.84
N HIS A 182 -20.83 -11.57 -17.96
CA HIS A 182 -19.64 -12.31 -18.34
C HIS A 182 -18.55 -12.34 -17.27
N ILE A 183 -18.38 -11.26 -16.49
CA ILE A 183 -17.27 -11.14 -15.54
C ILE A 183 -17.71 -11.56 -14.14
N TRP A 184 -18.80 -11.01 -13.64
CA TRP A 184 -19.30 -11.25 -12.29
C TRP A 184 -19.66 -12.71 -12.10
N LEU A 185 -20.28 -13.38 -13.09
CA LEU A 185 -20.54 -14.83 -13.01
C LEU A 185 -19.28 -15.65 -12.72
N LYS A 186 -18.13 -15.23 -13.25
CA LYS A 186 -16.83 -15.92 -13.06
C LYS A 186 -16.17 -15.53 -11.73
N LEU A 187 -16.36 -14.29 -11.27
CA LEU A 187 -15.84 -13.81 -9.98
C LEU A 187 -16.65 -14.30 -8.77
N ARG A 188 -17.98 -14.39 -8.92
CA ARG A 188 -18.93 -14.53 -7.84
C ARG A 188 -18.67 -15.76 -6.99
N GLU A 189 -18.34 -16.90 -7.59
CA GLU A 189 -18.06 -18.13 -6.83
C GLU A 189 -16.82 -18.00 -5.92
N LYS A 190 -15.78 -17.28 -6.37
CA LYS A 190 -14.63 -16.97 -5.51
C LYS A 190 -15.02 -15.98 -4.42
N MET A 191 -15.83 -14.97 -4.75
CA MET A 191 -16.29 -13.95 -3.80
C MET A 191 -17.27 -14.48 -2.74
N LYS A 192 -18.00 -15.57 -2.99
CA LYS A 192 -18.90 -16.20 -2.00
C LYS A 192 -18.18 -16.80 -0.80
N GLN A 193 -16.90 -17.13 -0.95
CA GLN A 193 -16.09 -17.76 0.10
C GLN A 193 -15.77 -16.79 1.26
N GLY A 194 -16.06 -15.49 1.09
CA GLY A 194 -16.04 -14.53 2.18
C GLY A 194 -14.66 -14.33 2.80
N TRP A 195 -14.66 -14.04 4.10
CA TRP A 195 -13.45 -13.79 4.89
C TRP A 195 -12.56 -15.03 5.09
N GLU A 196 -13.07 -16.24 4.93
CA GLU A 196 -12.32 -17.48 5.19
C GLU A 196 -11.07 -17.63 4.32
N VAL A 197 -11.17 -17.21 3.05
CA VAL A 197 -10.10 -17.28 2.04
C VAL A 197 -9.64 -15.90 1.58
N CYS A 198 -10.11 -14.85 2.27
CA CYS A 198 -9.84 -13.47 1.89
C CYS A 198 -8.34 -13.14 2.02
N CYS A 199 -7.83 -12.41 1.04
CA CYS A 199 -6.59 -11.65 1.16
C CYS A 199 -6.83 -10.23 0.65
N LEU A 200 -5.92 -9.30 0.95
CA LEU A 200 -6.08 -7.88 0.59
C LEU A 200 -6.37 -7.66 -0.91
N HIS A 201 -5.80 -8.47 -1.81
CA HIS A 201 -6.08 -8.39 -3.25
C HIS A 201 -7.52 -8.79 -3.64
N THR A 202 -8.10 -9.77 -2.94
CA THR A 202 -9.50 -10.18 -3.18
C THR A 202 -10.47 -9.15 -2.63
N LEU A 203 -10.17 -8.62 -1.43
CA LEU A 203 -10.96 -7.54 -0.83
C LEU A 203 -10.91 -6.27 -1.69
N SER A 204 -9.72 -5.88 -2.14
CA SER A 204 -9.49 -4.75 -3.05
C SER A 204 -10.31 -4.88 -4.35
N LEU A 205 -10.33 -6.07 -4.95
CA LEU A 205 -11.15 -6.35 -6.14
C LEU A 205 -12.64 -6.27 -5.83
N LEU A 206 -13.10 -6.83 -4.70
CA LEU A 206 -14.50 -6.76 -4.28
C LEU A 206 -14.95 -5.31 -4.07
N LEU A 207 -14.13 -4.47 -3.44
CA LEU A 207 -14.38 -3.04 -3.26
C LEU A 207 -14.51 -2.33 -4.62
N THR A 208 -13.62 -2.62 -5.58
CA THR A 208 -13.73 -2.07 -6.95
C THR A 208 -15.03 -2.50 -7.63
N CYS A 209 -15.39 -3.78 -7.56
CA CYS A 209 -16.64 -4.28 -8.14
C CYS A 209 -17.87 -3.61 -7.51
N ARG A 210 -17.88 -3.45 -6.18
CA ARG A 210 -18.99 -2.81 -5.45
C ARG A 210 -19.10 -1.32 -5.75
N SER A 211 -17.97 -0.61 -5.80
CA SER A 211 -17.92 0.82 -6.11
C SER A 211 -18.40 1.09 -7.52
N LYS A 212 -17.99 0.28 -8.50
CA LYS A 212 -18.36 0.47 -9.91
C LYS A 212 -19.76 -0.04 -10.25
N PHE A 213 -20.19 -1.16 -9.66
CA PHE A 213 -21.43 -1.85 -9.98
C PHE A 213 -22.24 -2.22 -8.72
N PRO A 214 -22.73 -1.21 -7.96
CA PRO A 214 -23.45 -1.45 -6.71
C PRO A 214 -24.77 -2.23 -6.89
N ASP A 215 -25.40 -2.19 -8.07
CA ASP A 215 -26.65 -2.91 -8.31
C ASP A 215 -26.42 -4.41 -8.58
N ILE A 216 -25.21 -4.77 -9.01
CA ILE A 216 -24.82 -6.17 -9.28
C ILE A 216 -24.18 -6.78 -8.02
N VAL A 217 -23.22 -6.09 -7.41
CA VAL A 217 -22.62 -6.50 -6.12
C VAL A 217 -23.46 -5.94 -4.99
N THR A 218 -24.65 -6.49 -4.79
CA THR A 218 -25.67 -5.94 -3.89
C THR A 218 -25.28 -5.99 -2.40
N LYS A 219 -25.90 -5.11 -1.58
CA LYS A 219 -25.84 -5.20 -0.11
C LYS A 219 -26.29 -6.57 0.42
N LYS A 220 -27.26 -7.21 -0.24
CA LYS A 220 -27.74 -8.56 0.11
C LYS A 220 -26.65 -9.61 -0.07
N PHE A 221 -25.85 -9.51 -1.13
CA PHE A 221 -24.71 -10.39 -1.34
C PHE A 221 -23.65 -10.19 -0.24
N LEU A 222 -23.29 -8.95 0.08
CA LEU A 222 -22.31 -8.65 1.13
C LEU A 222 -22.79 -9.14 2.50
N LYS A 223 -24.01 -8.79 2.93
CA LYS A 223 -24.59 -9.28 4.20
C LYS A 223 -24.53 -10.79 4.36
N LYS A 224 -24.73 -11.54 3.27
CA LYS A 224 -24.76 -13.01 3.30
C LYS A 224 -23.37 -13.64 3.41
N HIS A 225 -22.35 -13.05 2.78
CA HIS A 225 -21.05 -13.70 2.59
C HIS A 225 -19.87 -13.01 3.30
N TRP A 226 -20.02 -11.73 3.65
CA TRP A 226 -18.94 -10.87 4.17
C TRP A 226 -19.35 -10.06 5.41
N GLY A 227 -20.65 -9.95 5.71
CA GLY A 227 -21.14 -8.92 6.62
C GLY A 227 -21.34 -7.57 5.92
N PHE A 228 -22.04 -6.64 6.58
CA PHE A 228 -22.28 -5.31 6.06
C PHE A 228 -22.54 -4.32 7.21
N PRO A 229 -21.84 -3.16 7.27
CA PRO A 229 -20.87 -2.65 6.29
C PRO A 229 -19.63 -3.53 6.08
N LEU A 230 -19.11 -3.60 4.85
CA LEU A 230 -18.01 -4.51 4.53
C LEU A 230 -16.75 -4.17 5.33
N LEU A 231 -16.48 -2.88 5.51
CA LEU A 231 -15.37 -2.33 6.29
C LEU A 231 -15.81 -1.84 7.68
N GLY A 232 -16.92 -2.40 8.21
CA GLY A 232 -17.43 -2.12 9.56
C GLY A 232 -16.62 -2.81 10.67
N GLU A 233 -16.82 -2.36 11.91
CA GLU A 233 -16.04 -2.81 13.09
C GLU A 233 -16.16 -4.31 13.32
N GLU A 234 -17.32 -4.88 12.98
CA GLU A 234 -17.61 -6.31 13.10
C GLU A 234 -16.64 -7.17 12.28
N ASN A 235 -16.00 -6.59 11.26
CA ASN A 235 -15.08 -7.26 10.37
C ASN A 235 -13.60 -6.99 10.67
N ASP A 236 -13.27 -6.18 11.69
CA ASP A 236 -11.88 -5.77 11.97
C ASP A 236 -10.96 -6.96 12.27
N ALA A 237 -11.46 -7.99 12.95
CA ALA A 237 -10.69 -9.21 13.22
C ALA A 237 -10.33 -9.95 11.91
N ASN A 238 -11.27 -10.01 10.97
CA ASN A 238 -11.04 -10.65 9.66
C ASN A 238 -10.09 -9.80 8.81
N LEU A 239 -10.24 -8.47 8.85
CA LEU A 239 -9.40 -7.54 8.13
C LEU A 239 -7.96 -7.55 8.65
N LEU A 240 -7.77 -7.56 9.97
CA LEU A 240 -6.47 -7.71 10.61
C LEU A 240 -5.82 -9.04 10.23
N LYS A 241 -6.57 -10.14 10.24
CA LYS A 241 -6.08 -11.45 9.78
C LYS A 241 -5.60 -11.38 8.32
N ALA A 242 -6.42 -10.84 7.42
CA ALA A 242 -6.06 -10.72 6.00
C ALA A 242 -4.83 -9.83 5.77
N LEU A 243 -4.67 -8.78 6.57
CA LEU A 243 -3.49 -7.90 6.57
C LEU A 243 -2.22 -8.63 7.01
N LEU A 244 -2.29 -9.36 8.12
CA LEU A 244 -1.15 -10.12 8.66
C LEU A 244 -0.75 -11.29 7.75
N ASP A 245 -1.72 -11.95 7.10
CA ASP A 245 -1.47 -13.01 6.13
C ASP A 245 -0.89 -12.48 4.81
N THR A 246 -0.98 -11.17 4.55
CA THR A 246 -0.56 -10.51 3.31
C THR A 246 0.47 -9.40 3.56
N VAL A 247 1.59 -9.71 4.20
CA VAL A 247 2.65 -8.71 4.54
C VAL A 247 3.12 -7.91 3.30
N GLN A 248 3.18 -8.52 2.12
CA GLN A 248 3.57 -7.84 0.87
C GLN A 248 2.46 -6.99 0.23
N GLY A 249 1.26 -6.94 0.82
CA GLY A 249 0.09 -6.20 0.32
C GLY A 249 -0.32 -5.04 1.21
N ALA A 250 0.49 -4.66 2.20
CA ALA A 250 0.18 -3.55 3.11
C ALA A 250 -0.15 -2.25 2.37
N ASP A 251 0.48 -1.98 1.24
CA ASP A 251 0.20 -0.78 0.43
C ASP A 251 -1.25 -0.77 -0.08
N LEU A 252 -1.84 -1.92 -0.45
CA LEU A 252 -3.28 -1.99 -0.78
C LEU A 252 -4.17 -1.63 0.41
N PHE A 253 -3.74 -2.00 1.62
CA PHE A 253 -4.46 -1.63 2.83
C PHE A 253 -4.41 -0.13 3.07
N LEU A 254 -3.20 0.45 3.00
CA LEU A 254 -2.96 1.87 3.25
C LEU A 254 -3.56 2.78 2.17
N ASP A 255 -3.38 2.45 0.90
CA ASP A 255 -3.67 3.35 -0.21
C ASP A 255 -5.09 3.20 -0.75
N LYS A 256 -5.77 2.08 -0.45
CA LYS A 256 -7.09 1.77 -1.00
C LYS A 256 -8.13 1.38 0.04
N ILE A 257 -7.82 0.45 0.94
CA ILE A 257 -8.82 -0.05 1.90
C ILE A 257 -9.13 0.99 2.98
N ILE A 258 -8.12 1.61 3.61
CA ILE A 258 -8.34 2.69 4.59
C ILE A 258 -9.14 3.84 3.98
N PRO A 259 -8.75 4.42 2.82
CA PRO A 259 -9.53 5.50 2.21
C PRO A 259 -10.96 5.10 1.85
N SER A 260 -11.17 3.85 1.41
CA SER A 260 -12.52 3.35 1.13
C SER A 260 -13.37 3.24 2.40
N ALA A 261 -12.78 2.80 3.52
CA ALA A 261 -13.49 2.73 4.80
C ALA A 261 -13.92 4.12 5.27
N ILE A 262 -13.00 5.09 5.26
CA ILE A 262 -13.27 6.48 5.66
C ILE A 262 -14.34 7.10 4.74
N ALA A 263 -14.26 6.89 3.42
CA ALA A 263 -15.25 7.38 2.47
C ALA A 263 -16.65 6.77 2.67
N GLU A 264 -16.74 5.54 3.19
CA GLU A 264 -17.99 4.90 3.61
C GLU A 264 -18.49 5.34 5.00
N GLY A 265 -17.78 6.27 5.66
CA GLY A 265 -18.15 6.84 6.96
C GLY A 265 -17.58 6.09 8.16
N ARG A 266 -16.54 5.27 7.99
CA ARG A 266 -15.85 4.63 9.12
C ARG A 266 -15.10 5.69 9.93
N ASP A 267 -15.36 5.71 11.24
CA ASP A 267 -14.68 6.56 12.20
C ASP A 267 -13.19 6.19 12.34
N ILE A 268 -12.31 7.20 12.40
CA ILE A 268 -10.86 7.03 12.43
C ILE A 268 -10.42 6.33 13.72
N LEU A 269 -10.97 6.75 14.87
CA LEU A 269 -10.58 6.21 16.17
C LEU A 269 -11.05 4.76 16.31
N SER A 270 -12.26 4.46 15.85
CA SER A 270 -12.77 3.09 15.72
C SER A 270 -11.85 2.19 14.90
N MET A 271 -11.41 2.65 13.72
CA MET A 271 -10.50 1.88 12.87
C MET A 271 -9.11 1.71 13.51
N TRP A 272 -8.62 2.76 14.18
CA TRP A 272 -7.39 2.71 14.96
C TRP A 272 -7.49 1.64 16.06
N ASN A 273 -8.49 1.69 16.92
CA ASN A 273 -8.67 0.75 18.03
C ASN A 273 -8.89 -0.69 17.53
N GLY A 274 -9.67 -0.85 16.46
CA GLY A 274 -10.00 -2.15 15.88
C GLY A 274 -8.82 -2.88 15.23
N ILE A 275 -7.90 -2.13 14.61
CA ILE A 275 -6.83 -2.67 13.75
C ILE A 275 -5.46 -2.10 14.13
N GLY A 276 -5.31 -0.77 14.15
CA GLY A 276 -4.04 -0.08 14.35
C GLY A 276 -3.39 -0.35 15.71
N GLU A 277 -4.17 -0.24 16.79
CA GLU A 277 -3.72 -0.52 18.15
C GLU A 277 -3.23 -1.96 18.28
N LYS A 278 -4.00 -2.92 17.74
CA LYS A 278 -3.62 -4.33 17.71
C LYS A 278 -2.32 -4.58 16.96
N LEU A 279 -1.96 -3.77 15.96
CA LEU A 279 -0.69 -3.90 15.23
C LEU A 279 0.50 -3.42 16.05
N VAL A 280 0.32 -2.41 16.91
CA VAL A 280 1.37 -1.85 17.76
C VAL A 280 1.48 -2.53 19.13
N GLU A 281 0.50 -3.35 19.49
CA GLU A 281 0.51 -4.17 20.71
C GLU A 281 1.79 -5.03 20.85
N HIS A 282 2.24 -5.15 22.10
CA HIS A 282 3.33 -6.04 22.45
C HIS A 282 2.86 -7.50 22.41
N LEU A 283 3.36 -8.27 21.45
CA LEU A 283 3.13 -9.71 21.42
C LEU A 283 4.23 -10.44 22.19
N PRO A 284 3.91 -11.54 22.89
CA PRO A 284 4.90 -12.42 23.52
C PRO A 284 5.75 -13.23 22.50
N ASP A 285 5.74 -12.87 21.21
CA ASP A 285 6.53 -13.54 20.18
C ASP A 285 8.03 -13.32 20.44
N LYS A 286 8.81 -14.39 20.36
CA LYS A 286 10.25 -14.35 20.61
C LYS A 286 11.05 -13.73 19.45
N ARG A 287 10.41 -13.49 18.30
CA ARG A 287 11.07 -12.91 17.10
C ARG A 287 10.90 -11.39 17.06
N ALA A 288 11.89 -10.69 17.62
CA ALA A 288 11.95 -9.21 17.62
C ALA A 288 11.71 -8.57 16.25
N ASN A 289 12.20 -9.17 15.16
CA ASN A 289 12.02 -8.65 13.80
C ASN A 289 10.55 -8.67 13.33
N VAL A 290 9.78 -9.69 13.71
CA VAL A 290 8.36 -9.80 13.34
C VAL A 290 7.54 -8.74 14.09
N ILE A 291 7.85 -8.54 15.36
CA ILE A 291 7.25 -7.49 16.19
C ILE A 291 7.54 -6.11 15.59
N ALA A 292 8.81 -5.82 15.26
CA ALA A 292 9.19 -4.53 14.68
C ALA A 292 8.50 -4.27 13.34
N GLN A 293 8.36 -5.28 12.47
CA GLN A 293 7.63 -5.15 11.19
C GLN A 293 6.13 -4.88 11.41
N ARG A 294 5.51 -5.55 12.39
CA ARG A 294 4.10 -5.36 12.73
C ARG A 294 3.86 -3.96 13.31
N GLN A 295 4.73 -3.51 14.21
CA GLN A 295 4.68 -2.16 14.79
C GLN A 295 4.88 -1.09 13.72
N LEU A 296 5.85 -1.30 12.80
CA LEU A 296 6.06 -0.39 11.67
C LEU A 296 4.80 -0.29 10.80
N LEU A 297 4.12 -1.40 10.55
CA LEU A 297 2.84 -1.39 9.83
C LEU A 297 1.77 -0.62 10.62
N GLY A 298 1.66 -0.83 11.93
CA GLY A 298 0.74 -0.07 12.78
C GLY A 298 0.99 1.43 12.75
N VAL A 299 2.25 1.87 12.79
CA VAL A 299 2.62 3.28 12.65
C VAL A 299 2.29 3.83 11.26
N LYS A 300 2.50 3.05 10.20
CA LYS A 300 2.06 3.43 8.84
C LYS A 300 0.54 3.59 8.75
N VAL A 301 -0.21 2.71 9.41
CA VAL A 301 -1.68 2.82 9.50
C VAL A 301 -2.08 4.11 10.22
N ALA A 302 -1.47 4.42 11.37
CA ALA A 302 -1.69 5.68 12.07
C ALA A 302 -1.40 6.88 11.17
N SER A 303 -0.21 6.92 10.55
CA SER A 303 0.18 7.99 9.63
C SER A 303 -0.84 8.20 8.51
N ARG A 304 -1.36 7.11 7.92
CA ARG A 304 -2.36 7.18 6.86
C ARG A 304 -3.72 7.68 7.33
N LEU A 305 -4.20 7.19 8.48
CA LEU A 305 -5.44 7.64 9.10
C LEU A 305 -5.39 9.13 9.44
N LEU A 306 -4.25 9.59 9.93
CA LEU A 306 -4.08 10.97 10.40
C LEU A 306 -3.87 12.00 9.27
N GLN A 307 -3.79 11.60 8.00
CA GLN A 307 -3.61 12.54 6.88
C GLN A 307 -4.72 13.60 6.85
N ASP A 308 -5.98 13.15 6.97
CA ASP A 308 -7.20 13.94 6.85
C ASP A 308 -7.98 14.06 8.16
N ALA A 309 -7.35 13.66 9.28
CA ALA A 309 -7.96 13.65 10.60
C ALA A 309 -8.11 15.06 11.21
N SER A 310 -9.15 15.22 12.03
CA SER A 310 -9.32 16.37 12.91
C SER A 310 -8.22 16.39 14.00
N THR A 311 -8.05 17.55 14.64
CA THR A 311 -7.08 17.73 15.72
C THR A 311 -7.33 16.77 16.89
N GLN A 312 -8.60 16.53 17.23
CA GLN A 312 -8.95 15.61 18.32
C GLN A 312 -8.59 14.16 17.97
N GLU A 313 -8.89 13.71 16.75
CA GLU A 313 -8.52 12.36 16.30
C GLU A 313 -6.99 12.17 16.25
N VAL A 314 -6.25 13.20 15.85
CA VAL A 314 -4.78 13.19 15.89
C VAL A 314 -4.27 13.00 17.31
N LEU A 315 -4.87 13.70 18.28
CA LEU A 315 -4.53 13.54 19.70
C LEU A 315 -4.88 12.14 20.21
N ASP A 316 -6.11 11.67 19.98
CA ASP A 316 -6.59 10.38 20.48
C ASP A 316 -5.73 9.21 19.98
N VAL A 317 -5.34 9.22 18.69
CA VAL A 317 -4.47 8.19 18.11
C VAL A 317 -3.04 8.31 18.63
N SER A 318 -2.46 9.51 18.63
CA SER A 318 -1.07 9.75 19.03
C SER A 318 -0.82 9.48 20.51
N LEU A 319 -1.85 9.70 21.34
CA LEU A 319 -1.81 9.54 22.79
C LEU A 319 -2.30 8.18 23.28
N SER A 320 -2.66 7.28 22.37
CA SER A 320 -2.92 5.90 22.75
C SER A 320 -1.67 5.30 23.44
N PRO A 321 -1.82 4.54 24.56
CA PRO A 321 -0.70 4.19 25.43
C PRO A 321 0.49 3.53 24.70
N ARG A 322 0.20 2.72 23.67
CA ARG A 322 1.22 2.04 22.86
C ARG A 322 1.86 2.94 21.82
N MET A 323 1.09 3.83 21.20
CA MET A 323 1.61 4.80 20.24
C MET A 323 2.57 5.78 20.92
N VAL A 324 2.25 6.23 22.13
CA VAL A 324 3.13 7.10 22.93
C VAL A 324 4.47 6.44 23.20
N GLY A 325 4.48 5.14 23.53
CA GLY A 325 5.73 4.38 23.66
C GLY A 325 6.55 4.38 22.35
N LEU A 326 5.91 4.26 21.19
CA LEU A 326 6.62 4.30 19.90
C LEU A 326 7.13 5.70 19.56
N ILE A 327 6.33 6.74 19.80
CA ILE A 327 6.62 8.14 19.47
C ILE A 327 7.70 8.73 20.39
N PHE A 328 7.63 8.47 21.69
CA PHE A 328 8.48 9.13 22.67
C PHE A 328 9.62 8.20 23.14
N HIS A 329 9.39 6.91 23.35
CA HIS A 329 10.44 6.05 23.94
C HIS A 329 11.47 5.51 22.91
N ASN A 330 11.03 5.12 21.71
CA ASN A 330 11.86 4.32 20.78
C ASN A 330 12.74 5.12 19.79
N VAL A 331 12.78 6.46 19.87
CA VAL A 331 13.37 7.33 18.82
C VAL A 331 14.90 7.56 19.00
N THR A 332 15.61 6.65 19.65
CA THR A 332 17.04 6.85 19.98
C THR A 332 18.03 6.29 18.95
N ARG A 333 17.56 5.57 17.91
CA ARG A 333 18.43 4.98 16.87
C ARG A 333 18.28 5.70 15.53
N LYS A 334 19.30 6.50 15.17
CA LYS A 334 19.42 7.08 13.82
C LYS A 334 19.33 5.94 12.78
N ASN A 335 18.41 6.06 11.82
CA ASN A 335 18.13 5.13 10.72
C ASN A 335 17.27 3.88 11.04
N ASP A 336 16.64 3.78 12.21
CA ASP A 336 15.62 2.74 12.45
C ASP A 336 14.31 3.10 11.71
N PRO A 337 13.80 2.26 10.77
CA PRO A 337 12.55 2.53 10.06
C PRO A 337 11.35 2.78 10.97
N LEU A 338 11.29 2.11 12.13
CA LEU A 338 10.21 2.30 13.10
C LEU A 338 10.30 3.67 13.75
N ALA A 339 11.50 4.10 14.16
CA ALA A 339 11.72 5.43 14.73
C ALA A 339 11.40 6.54 13.72
N ILE A 340 11.83 6.38 12.46
CA ILE A 340 11.52 7.34 11.38
C ILE A 340 10.01 7.45 11.17
N ALA A 341 9.31 6.33 11.11
CA ALA A 341 7.85 6.33 10.92
C ALA A 341 7.12 6.94 12.13
N ALA A 342 7.57 6.64 13.35
CA ALA A 342 6.97 7.19 14.57
C ALA A 342 7.18 8.71 14.65
N ASP A 343 8.35 9.19 14.24
CA ASP A 343 8.65 10.62 14.18
C ASP A 343 7.78 11.35 13.14
N GLN A 344 7.42 10.72 12.02
CA GLN A 344 6.46 11.31 11.07
C GLN A 344 5.06 11.51 11.68
N VAL A 345 4.61 10.59 12.55
CA VAL A 345 3.36 10.76 13.29
C VAL A 345 3.49 11.92 14.30
N PHE A 346 4.63 12.02 14.98
CA PHE A 346 4.92 13.13 15.88
C PHE A 346 4.93 14.49 15.16
N GLU A 347 5.55 14.59 14.00
CA GLU A 347 5.54 15.82 13.20
C GLU A 347 4.12 16.24 12.80
N LYS A 348 3.26 15.26 12.48
CA LYS A 348 1.85 15.54 12.19
C LYS A 348 1.13 16.07 13.43
N LEU A 349 1.33 15.47 14.60
CA LEU A 349 0.84 15.98 15.89
C LEU A 349 1.29 17.43 16.12
N CYS A 350 2.59 17.70 16.01
CA CYS A 350 3.15 19.04 16.17
C CYS A 350 2.56 20.06 15.18
N SER A 351 2.40 19.67 13.90
CA SER A 351 1.83 20.56 12.88
C SER A 351 0.38 20.95 13.20
N GLN A 352 -0.41 20.03 13.75
CA GLN A 352 -1.81 20.26 14.11
C GLN A 352 -1.94 21.16 15.35
N LEU A 353 -1.06 20.97 16.34
CA LEU A 353 -0.98 21.83 17.53
C LEU A 353 -0.59 23.27 17.16
N LYS A 354 0.34 23.46 16.20
CA LYS A 354 0.73 24.80 15.71
C LYS A 354 -0.37 25.51 14.92
N ALA A 355 -1.16 24.75 14.15
CA ALA A 355 -2.13 25.34 13.23
C ALA A 355 -3.41 25.86 13.91
N LYS A 356 -3.72 25.43 15.14
CA LYS A 356 -4.91 25.86 15.88
C LYS A 356 -4.53 26.40 17.26
N SER A 357 -4.26 27.70 17.30
CA SER A 357 -3.75 28.42 18.47
C SER A 357 -4.65 28.40 19.72
N ASP A 358 -5.89 27.89 19.66
CA ASP A 358 -6.88 28.09 20.74
C ASP A 358 -7.58 26.82 21.28
N ALA A 359 -7.37 25.62 20.71
CA ALA A 359 -8.17 24.44 21.09
C ALA A 359 -7.50 23.50 22.10
N HIS A 360 -6.17 23.36 22.08
CA HIS A 360 -5.44 22.40 22.91
C HIS A 360 -4.13 23.02 23.38
N LYS A 361 -4.00 23.25 24.69
CA LYS A 361 -2.76 23.79 25.26
C LYS A 361 -1.71 22.68 25.31
N ILE A 362 -0.47 23.02 24.99
CA ILE A 362 0.65 22.07 25.07
C ILE A 362 0.83 21.59 26.52
N THR A 363 0.47 22.43 27.50
CA THR A 363 0.46 22.07 28.92
C THR A 363 -0.45 20.88 29.23
N ASP A 364 -1.63 20.81 28.60
CA ASP A 364 -2.61 19.75 28.84
C ASP A 364 -2.10 18.42 28.27
N LEU A 365 -1.44 18.49 27.12
CA LEU A 365 -0.79 17.35 26.48
C LEU A 365 0.36 16.81 27.33
N VAL A 366 1.18 17.72 27.87
CA VAL A 366 2.26 17.36 28.77
C VAL A 366 1.71 16.65 30.01
N GLU A 367 0.67 17.20 30.65
CA GLU A 367 -0.01 16.55 31.78
C GLU A 367 -0.51 15.14 31.42
N GLN A 368 -1.11 14.95 30.24
CA GLN A 368 -1.56 13.64 29.77
C GLN A 368 -0.40 12.65 29.59
N LEU A 369 0.72 13.08 28.99
CA LEU A 369 1.92 12.25 28.82
C LEU A 369 2.52 11.83 30.16
N TRP A 370 2.55 12.74 31.14
CA TRP A 370 2.99 12.47 32.50
C TRP A 370 2.10 11.41 33.19
N LYS A 371 0.77 11.54 33.10
CA LYS A 371 -0.18 10.54 33.63
C LYS A 371 -0.03 9.19 32.93
N LEU A 372 0.16 9.20 31.62
CA LEU A 372 0.40 7.98 30.83
C LEU A 372 1.70 7.30 31.24
N GLU A 373 2.81 8.02 31.43
CA GLU A 373 4.07 7.43 31.90
C GLU A 373 3.91 6.78 33.29
N ALA A 374 3.21 7.44 34.20
CA ALA A 374 2.91 6.91 35.53
C ALA A 374 2.09 5.62 35.45
N SER A 375 1.04 5.60 34.62
CA SER A 375 0.21 4.41 34.41
C SER A 375 0.98 3.24 33.80
N LEU A 376 1.77 3.49 32.75
CA LEU A 376 2.60 2.49 32.08
C LEU A 376 3.70 1.95 33.01
N SER A 377 4.26 2.79 33.88
CA SER A 377 5.25 2.37 34.88
C SER A 377 4.67 1.45 35.97
N ASN A 378 3.37 1.53 36.23
CA ASN A 378 2.68 0.71 37.23
C ASN A 378 2.27 -0.67 36.69
N GLU A 379 2.05 -0.81 35.39
CA GLU A 379 1.74 -2.10 34.73
C GLU A 379 2.96 -3.02 34.52
N VAL A 380 4.18 -2.52 34.73
CA VAL A 380 5.42 -3.24 34.42
C VAL A 380 5.75 -4.31 35.48
N ASN A 381 5.59 -5.58 35.10
CA ASN A 381 6.28 -6.71 35.75
C ASN A 381 7.81 -6.56 35.61
N LYS A 382 8.58 -7.17 36.53
CA LYS A 382 10.06 -7.08 36.66
C LYS A 382 10.91 -7.25 35.38
N ASN A 383 10.35 -7.68 34.25
CA ASN A 383 11.06 -8.00 33.01
C ASN A 383 10.70 -7.14 31.79
N THR A 384 9.84 -6.12 31.91
CA THR A 384 9.50 -5.23 30.77
C THR A 384 10.42 -3.98 30.78
N PRO A 385 11.00 -3.57 29.64
CA PRO A 385 11.81 -2.36 29.58
C PRO A 385 11.01 -1.14 30.03
N ARG A 386 11.65 -0.32 30.87
CA ARG A 386 11.12 0.91 31.47
C ARG A 386 10.66 1.86 30.38
N VAL A 387 9.42 2.33 30.45
CA VAL A 387 8.93 3.40 29.59
C VAL A 387 9.42 4.74 30.16
N ASP A 388 10.18 5.49 29.37
CA ASP A 388 10.71 6.82 29.71
C ASP A 388 10.29 7.78 28.61
N LEU A 389 9.13 8.43 28.80
CA LEU A 389 8.50 9.29 27.81
C LEU A 389 8.99 10.73 27.99
N VAL A 390 9.03 11.20 29.24
CA VAL A 390 9.32 12.60 29.58
C VAL A 390 10.81 12.97 29.46
N ASN A 391 11.73 12.00 29.33
CA ASN A 391 13.14 12.28 28.98
C ASN A 391 13.44 12.07 27.49
N SER A 392 12.42 11.87 26.66
CA SER A 392 12.64 11.66 25.22
C SER A 392 12.92 12.95 24.45
N THR A 393 13.62 12.82 23.33
CA THR A 393 13.87 13.93 22.40
C THR A 393 12.56 14.55 21.89
N ASN A 394 11.54 13.73 21.62
CA ASN A 394 10.24 14.22 21.14
C ASN A 394 9.48 14.97 22.24
N PHE A 395 9.66 14.60 23.51
CA PHE A 395 9.09 15.37 24.62
C PHE A 395 9.74 16.74 24.76
N THR A 396 11.08 16.83 24.67
CA THR A 396 11.78 18.14 24.65
C THR A 396 11.29 18.99 23.49
N ARG A 397 11.21 18.43 22.28
CA ARG A 397 10.70 19.13 21.09
C ARG A 397 9.25 19.61 21.25
N LEU A 398 8.45 18.90 22.03
CA LEU A 398 7.08 19.32 22.35
C LEU A 398 7.07 20.51 23.31
N ILE A 399 7.92 20.50 24.35
CA ILE A 399 8.06 21.63 25.28
C ILE A 399 8.56 22.88 24.56
N ASP A 400 9.53 22.74 23.64
CA ASP A 400 10.08 23.84 22.84
C ASP A 400 9.02 24.56 21.97
N MET A 401 7.83 23.97 21.81
CA MET A 401 6.71 24.58 21.10
C MET A 401 5.80 25.46 21.98
N MET A 402 5.95 25.41 23.31
CA MET A 402 5.13 26.19 24.24
C MET A 402 5.30 27.68 23.99
N GLN A 403 4.18 28.40 23.98
CA GLN A 403 4.22 29.86 24.04
C GLN A 403 4.61 30.33 25.44
N ARG A 404 5.03 31.60 25.58
CA ARG A 404 5.52 32.15 26.85
C ARG A 404 4.57 31.90 28.04
N GLU A 405 3.28 32.13 27.85
CA GLU A 405 2.25 31.94 28.89
C GLU A 405 2.09 30.46 29.30
N GLU A 406 2.18 29.55 28.33
CA GLU A 406 2.15 28.10 28.58
C GLU A 406 3.41 27.63 29.30
N ALA A 407 4.56 28.17 28.92
CA ALA A 407 5.85 27.85 29.53
C ALA A 407 5.92 28.34 30.99
N GLU A 408 5.34 29.52 31.30
CA GLU A 408 5.17 30.00 32.68
C GLU A 408 4.28 29.06 33.50
N THR A 409 3.13 28.67 32.94
CA THR A 409 2.21 27.69 33.56
C THR A 409 2.90 26.34 33.81
N TYR A 410 3.68 25.85 32.83
CA TYR A 410 4.45 24.62 32.95
C TYR A 410 5.54 24.72 34.03
N THR A 411 6.22 25.87 34.14
CA THR A 411 7.23 26.10 35.20
C THR A 411 6.59 26.04 36.58
N ASP A 412 5.42 26.68 36.76
CA ASP A 412 4.68 26.63 38.02
C ASP A 412 4.25 25.20 38.38
N LEU A 413 3.86 24.42 37.37
CA LEU A 413 3.53 23.00 37.52
C LEU A 413 4.73 22.19 38.02
N LEU A 414 5.89 22.34 37.38
CA LEU A 414 7.14 21.69 37.78
C LEU A 414 7.51 22.06 39.22
N MET A 415 7.43 23.35 39.56
CA MET A 415 7.74 23.84 40.91
C MET A 415 6.77 23.32 41.97
N ALA A 416 5.49 23.17 41.64
CA ALA A 416 4.51 22.55 42.53
C ALA A 416 4.84 21.08 42.81
N MET A 417 5.23 20.31 41.78
CA MET A 417 5.65 18.91 41.90
C MET A 417 6.91 18.77 42.75
N VAL A 418 7.95 19.59 42.51
CA VAL A 418 9.19 19.60 43.32
C VAL A 418 8.90 19.91 44.79
N LYS A 419 7.96 20.82 45.05
CA LYS A 419 7.51 21.19 46.41
C LYS A 419 6.57 20.16 47.05
N GLY A 420 6.33 19.01 46.42
CA GLY A 420 5.45 17.96 46.92
C GLY A 420 3.96 18.31 46.90
N LYS A 421 3.58 19.36 46.17
CA LYS A 421 2.19 19.80 45.95
C LYS A 421 1.71 19.33 44.57
N ASP A 422 1.93 18.06 44.29
CA ASP A 422 1.51 17.47 43.03
C ASP A 422 -0.02 17.33 42.98
N LYS A 423 -0.67 18.33 42.38
CA LYS A 423 -2.12 18.33 42.17
C LYS A 423 -2.56 17.40 41.05
N LEU A 424 -1.63 16.92 40.22
CA LEU A 424 -1.93 16.09 39.06
C LEU A 424 -1.87 14.59 39.36
N GLU A 425 -1.42 14.22 40.57
CA GLU A 425 -1.23 12.83 41.01
C GLU A 425 -0.30 12.03 40.08
N VAL A 426 0.69 12.71 39.50
CA VAL A 426 1.65 12.18 38.54
C VAL A 426 2.85 11.53 39.23
N LEU A 427 3.24 12.03 40.39
CA LEU A 427 4.36 11.54 41.17
C LEU A 427 4.03 10.17 41.78
N SER A 428 4.88 9.20 41.50
CA SER A 428 4.78 7.84 42.02
C SER A 428 4.84 7.83 43.56
N GLU A 429 4.02 6.97 44.18
CA GLU A 429 4.10 6.69 45.63
C GLU A 429 5.41 5.97 46.01
N GLN A 430 6.02 5.23 45.09
CA GLN A 430 7.34 4.62 45.30
C GLN A 430 8.45 5.67 45.34
N ALA A 431 9.17 5.75 46.47
CA ALA A 431 10.20 6.75 46.72
C ALA A 431 11.29 6.84 45.64
N SER A 432 11.80 5.70 45.15
CA SER A 432 12.86 5.66 44.14
C SER A 432 12.41 6.17 42.76
N ARG A 433 11.12 6.03 42.44
CA ARG A 433 10.52 6.56 41.20
C ARG A 433 10.21 8.04 41.34
N LYS A 434 9.68 8.45 42.50
CA LYS A 434 9.39 9.85 42.84
C LYS A 434 10.63 10.73 42.72
N THR A 435 11.76 10.31 43.30
CA THR A 435 13.03 11.05 43.20
C THR A 435 13.45 11.29 41.75
N ARG A 436 13.31 10.29 40.89
CA ARG A 436 13.67 10.41 39.46
C ARG A 436 12.72 11.31 38.67
N GLN A 437 11.42 11.24 38.94
CA GLN A 437 10.46 12.15 38.33
C GLN A 437 10.77 13.60 38.70
N VAL A 438 11.12 13.86 39.96
CA VAL A 438 11.59 15.18 40.43
C VAL A 438 12.89 15.60 39.75
N GLU A 439 13.86 14.70 39.56
CA GLU A 439 15.09 14.99 38.80
C GLU A 439 14.79 15.37 37.34
N THR A 440 13.85 14.68 36.68
CA THR A 440 13.42 15.03 35.32
C THR A 440 12.75 16.41 35.28
N CYS A 441 11.88 16.73 36.25
CA CYS A 441 11.30 18.07 36.37
C CYS A 441 12.37 19.16 36.44
N LEU A 442 13.40 18.96 37.28
CA LEU A 442 14.51 19.91 37.45
C LEU A 442 15.34 20.07 36.16
N ARG A 443 15.50 19.02 35.35
CA ARG A 443 16.20 19.12 34.05
C ARG A 443 15.46 20.01 33.06
N HIS A 444 14.13 19.86 32.98
CA HIS A 444 13.30 20.68 32.10
C HIS A 444 13.28 22.15 32.53
N GLU A 445 13.30 22.44 33.83
CA GLU A 445 13.39 23.80 34.36
C GLU A 445 14.69 24.52 33.92
N VAL A 446 15.82 23.80 33.95
CA VAL A 446 17.13 24.33 33.53
C VAL A 446 17.18 24.62 32.03
N VAL A 447 16.58 23.77 31.20
CA VAL A 447 16.51 23.98 29.74
C VAL A 447 15.69 25.22 29.43
N ASP A 448 14.52 25.36 30.05
CA ASP A 448 13.61 26.51 29.83
C ASP A 448 14.22 27.85 30.26
N HIS A 449 14.98 27.88 31.36
CA HIS A 449 15.69 29.09 31.79
C HIS A 449 16.80 29.50 30.82
N CYS A 450 17.48 28.54 30.18
CA CYS A 450 18.48 28.84 29.16
C CYS A 450 17.85 29.39 27.87
N SER A 451 16.73 28.82 27.40
CA SER A 451 16.03 29.28 26.18
C SER A 451 15.44 30.69 26.31
N ARG A 452 15.06 31.10 27.53
CA ARG A 452 14.50 32.44 27.83
C ARG A 452 15.56 33.53 28.00
N SER A 453 16.84 33.16 28.05
CA SER A 453 17.98 34.08 28.25
C SER A 453 18.72 34.46 26.95
N GLN A 454 18.21 34.01 25.80
CA GLN A 454 18.56 34.45 24.45
C GLN A 454 17.35 35.12 23.80
#